data_AF-A0A3A9YUS8-F1
#
_entry.id   AF-A0A3A9YUS8-F1
#
_cell.length_a   1.000
_cell.length_b   1.000
_cell.length_c   1.000
_cell.angle_alpha   90.00
_cell.angle_beta   90.00
_cell.angle_gamma   90.00
#
_symmetry.space_group_name_H-M   'P 1'
#
loop_
_entity.id
_entity.type
_entity.pdbx_description
1 polymer ?
#
loop_
_entity_poly.entity_id
_entity_poly.type
_entity_poly.pdbx_seq_one_letter_code
_entity_poly.pdbx_strand_id
1 'polypeptide(L)'
;MTSSTSSTSSLADELNARAVDTDGVHQALRYYLAERLDDLPPEDMLKQMYEAADRDRVDAACAELGRDPRSLENAALVVLSAAWAEESERDRLRAVLTETKGKMPVIEVGIIAIACMFGMYLLATRGIRRHEKTTTHKPDGTFVEREKTEYVNPADALGSIVDLFRQQGR
;
A
#
# COMPACT_ATOMS: atom_id res chain seq x y z
N MET A 1 24.96 33.06 -6.78
CA MET A 1 23.72 32.35 -6.44
C MET A 1 23.28 31.56 -7.65
N THR A 2 23.61 30.28 -7.72
CA THR A 2 23.10 29.36 -8.74
C THR A 2 21.88 28.66 -8.16
N SER A 3 20.69 29.07 -8.58
CA SER A 3 19.46 28.39 -8.22
C SER A 3 19.43 27.04 -8.94
N SER A 4 19.84 25.97 -8.26
CA SER A 4 19.69 24.62 -8.78
C SER A 4 18.21 24.28 -8.86
N THR A 5 17.67 24.23 -10.07
CA THR A 5 16.32 23.76 -10.33
C THR A 5 16.28 22.27 -10.08
N SER A 6 15.94 21.86 -8.84
CA SER A 6 15.67 20.46 -8.52
C SER A 6 14.40 20.02 -9.25
N SER A 7 14.55 19.58 -10.49
CA SER A 7 13.49 18.95 -11.26
C SER A 7 12.96 17.77 -10.46
N THR A 8 11.71 17.87 -9.99
CA THR A 8 11.08 16.81 -9.19
C THR A 8 10.84 15.61 -10.11
N SER A 9 11.72 14.61 -10.04
CA SER A 9 11.61 13.37 -10.82
C SER A 9 10.26 12.70 -10.55
N SER A 10 9.59 12.26 -11.61
CA SER A 10 8.43 11.39 -11.48
C SER A 10 8.87 9.97 -11.14
N LEU A 11 7.96 9.15 -10.59
CA LEU A 11 8.22 7.73 -10.38
C LEU A 11 8.60 7.04 -11.70
N ALA A 12 7.95 7.42 -12.81
CA ALA A 12 8.26 6.90 -14.14
C ALA A 12 9.70 7.22 -14.56
N ASP A 13 10.21 8.44 -14.28
CA ASP A 13 11.61 8.79 -14.56
C ASP A 13 12.58 7.92 -13.75
N GLU A 14 12.27 7.65 -12.49
CA GLU A 14 13.13 6.88 -11.58
C GLU A 14 13.14 5.37 -11.92
N LEU A 15 11.99 4.81 -12.33
CA LEU A 15 11.88 3.45 -12.87
C LEU A 15 12.63 3.32 -14.20
N ASN A 16 12.42 4.25 -15.13
CA ASN A 16 13.08 4.28 -16.45
C ASN A 16 14.61 4.45 -16.31
N ALA A 17 15.08 5.36 -15.46
CA ALA A 17 16.50 5.60 -15.23
C ALA A 17 17.23 4.37 -14.64
N ARG A 18 16.50 3.49 -13.95
CA ARG A 18 17.03 2.24 -13.40
C ARG A 18 16.82 1.03 -14.31
N ALA A 19 16.00 1.16 -15.36
CA ALA A 19 15.53 0.05 -16.20
C ALA A 19 14.86 -1.06 -15.38
N VAL A 20 13.92 -0.67 -14.51
CA VAL A 20 13.10 -1.59 -13.71
C VAL A 20 12.09 -2.29 -14.62
N ASP A 21 12.04 -3.62 -14.55
CA ASP A 21 11.06 -4.47 -15.23
C ASP A 21 9.92 -4.90 -14.28
N THR A 22 8.96 -5.69 -14.76
CA THR A 22 7.81 -6.16 -13.97
C THR A 22 8.23 -6.85 -12.66
N ASP A 23 9.25 -7.71 -12.69
CA ASP A 23 9.77 -8.39 -11.50
C ASP A 23 10.39 -7.38 -10.52
N GLY A 24 11.16 -6.40 -11.04
CA GLY A 24 11.69 -5.29 -10.26
C GLY A 24 10.61 -4.39 -9.63
N VAL A 25 9.46 -4.20 -10.29
CA VAL A 25 8.29 -3.48 -9.74
C VAL A 25 7.68 -4.26 -8.58
N HIS A 26 7.47 -5.57 -8.73
CA HIS A 26 6.94 -6.44 -7.67
C HIS A 26 7.89 -6.50 -6.47
N GLN A 27 9.21 -6.60 -6.72
CA GLN A 27 10.22 -6.57 -5.68
C GLN A 27 10.27 -5.19 -4.98
N ALA A 28 10.15 -4.09 -5.72
CA ALA A 28 10.10 -2.74 -5.16
C ALA A 28 8.91 -2.56 -4.22
N LEU A 29 7.72 -3.04 -4.59
CA LEU A 29 6.56 -3.04 -3.70
C LEU A 29 6.85 -3.82 -2.41
N ARG A 30 7.37 -5.05 -2.53
CA ARG A 30 7.63 -5.92 -1.38
C ARG A 30 8.60 -5.26 -0.40
N TYR A 31 9.73 -4.75 -0.90
CA TYR A 31 10.76 -4.08 -0.11
C TYR A 31 10.26 -2.77 0.50
N TYR A 32 9.48 -1.99 -0.25
CA TYR A 32 8.86 -0.76 0.24
C TYR A 32 7.92 -1.03 1.42
N LEU A 33 7.06 -2.05 1.32
CA LEU A 33 6.18 -2.43 2.42
C LEU A 33 6.96 -3.04 3.59
N ALA A 34 8.01 -3.82 3.34
CA ALA A 34 8.88 -4.37 4.37
C ALA A 34 9.55 -3.25 5.20
N GLU A 35 10.23 -2.29 4.57
CA GLU A 35 10.81 -1.13 5.26
C GLU A 35 9.75 -0.26 5.95
N ARG A 36 8.57 -0.06 5.34
CA ARG A 36 7.49 0.77 5.90
C ARG A 36 6.81 0.13 7.12
N LEU A 37 6.85 -1.20 7.23
CA LEU A 37 6.08 -1.98 8.20
C LEU A 37 6.96 -2.80 9.17
N ASP A 38 8.27 -2.53 9.21
CA ASP A 38 9.24 -3.23 10.09
C ASP A 38 9.29 -4.74 9.82
N ASP A 39 9.48 -5.11 8.55
CA ASP A 39 9.54 -6.49 8.03
C ASP A 39 8.28 -7.35 8.33
N LEU A 40 7.11 -6.73 8.50
CA LEU A 40 5.83 -7.42 8.67
C LEU A 40 5.63 -8.52 7.62
N PRO A 41 5.48 -9.81 7.99
CA PRO A 41 5.46 -10.89 7.03
C PRO A 41 4.08 -11.02 6.34
N PRO A 42 4.01 -11.65 5.14
CA PRO A 42 2.78 -11.74 4.34
C PRO A 42 1.60 -12.39 5.08
N GLU A 43 1.86 -13.39 5.92
CA GLU A 43 0.83 -14.05 6.74
C GLU A 43 0.19 -13.10 7.76
N ASP A 44 0.95 -12.16 8.33
CA ASP A 44 0.42 -11.15 9.26
C ASP A 44 -0.25 -9.98 8.53
N MET A 45 0.22 -9.62 7.32
CA MET A 45 -0.52 -8.72 6.42
C MET A 45 -1.91 -9.29 6.10
N LEU A 46 -1.95 -10.58 5.73
CA LEU A 46 -3.17 -11.30 5.39
C LEU A 46 -4.11 -11.44 6.59
N LYS A 47 -3.57 -11.76 7.78
CA LYS A 47 -4.31 -11.77 9.04
C LYS A 47 -4.94 -10.40 9.36
N GLN A 48 -4.20 -9.30 9.20
CA GLN A 48 -4.74 -7.96 9.41
C GLN A 48 -5.88 -7.61 8.42
N MET A 49 -5.82 -8.12 7.18
CA MET A 49 -6.95 -8.00 6.24
C MET A 49 -8.16 -8.84 6.68
N TYR A 50 -7.96 -10.06 7.20
CA TYR A 50 -9.07 -10.87 7.75
C TYR A 50 -9.69 -10.30 9.03
N GLU A 51 -8.92 -9.57 9.86
CA GLU A 51 -9.46 -8.84 11.02
C GLU A 51 -10.39 -7.69 10.59
N ALA A 52 -10.26 -7.23 9.35
CA ALA A 52 -10.95 -6.06 8.82
C ALA A 52 -12.04 -6.40 7.78
N ALA A 53 -11.92 -7.52 7.06
CA ALA A 53 -12.83 -7.96 6.01
C ALA A 53 -13.11 -9.47 6.04
N ASP A 54 -14.17 -9.89 5.36
CA ASP A 54 -14.51 -11.31 5.21
C ASP A 54 -13.38 -12.11 4.57
N ARG A 55 -13.04 -13.25 5.19
CA ARG A 55 -11.89 -14.08 4.82
C ARG A 55 -12.00 -14.59 3.38
N ASP A 56 -13.14 -15.17 3.02
CA ASP A 56 -13.34 -15.79 1.71
C ASP A 56 -13.24 -14.74 0.59
N ARG A 57 -13.69 -13.50 0.86
CA ARG A 57 -13.49 -12.36 -0.06
C ARG A 57 -12.02 -11.94 -0.20
N VAL A 58 -11.26 -11.88 0.90
CA VAL A 58 -9.83 -11.53 0.86
C VAL A 58 -9.04 -12.59 0.10
N ASP A 59 -9.32 -13.88 0.37
CA ASP A 59 -8.69 -15.01 -0.31
C ASP A 59 -9.05 -15.04 -1.80
N ALA A 60 -10.33 -14.81 -2.15
CA ALA A 60 -10.76 -14.70 -3.54
C ALA A 60 -10.09 -13.52 -4.28
N ALA A 61 -9.97 -12.35 -3.64
CA ALA A 61 -9.33 -11.19 -4.25
C ALA A 61 -7.83 -11.39 -4.47
N CYS A 62 -7.10 -11.96 -3.49
CA CYS A 62 -5.70 -12.34 -3.66
C CYS A 62 -5.52 -13.37 -4.79
N ALA A 63 -6.43 -14.35 -4.88
CA ALA A 63 -6.40 -15.37 -5.93
C ALA A 63 -6.80 -14.85 -7.31
N GLU A 64 -7.72 -13.87 -7.41
CA GLU A 64 -8.03 -13.18 -8.67
C GLU A 64 -6.82 -12.34 -9.13
N LEU A 65 -6.23 -11.54 -8.23
CA LEU A 65 -5.08 -10.68 -8.54
C LEU A 65 -3.84 -11.50 -8.96
N GLY A 66 -3.59 -12.63 -8.31
CA GLY A 66 -2.48 -13.54 -8.64
C GLY A 66 -2.65 -14.32 -9.95
N ARG A 67 -3.80 -14.25 -10.65
CA ARG A 67 -4.02 -14.94 -11.94
C ARG A 67 -3.66 -14.10 -13.16
N ASP A 68 -3.62 -12.77 -13.03
CA ASP A 68 -3.23 -11.87 -14.12
C ASP A 68 -1.98 -11.06 -13.75
N PRO A 69 -0.82 -11.36 -14.37
CA PRO A 69 0.41 -10.61 -14.15
C PRO A 69 0.28 -9.10 -14.40
N ARG A 70 -0.60 -8.67 -15.32
CA ARG A 70 -0.81 -7.24 -15.61
C ARG A 70 -1.58 -6.53 -14.50
N SER A 71 -2.65 -7.15 -14.00
CA SER A 71 -3.36 -6.63 -12.82
C SER A 71 -2.45 -6.57 -11.60
N LEU A 72 -1.58 -7.57 -11.41
CA LEU A 72 -0.59 -7.59 -10.32
C LEU A 72 0.45 -6.46 -10.44
N GLU A 73 1.03 -6.25 -11.62
CA GLU A 73 1.93 -5.12 -11.91
C GLU A 73 1.24 -3.77 -11.72
N ASN A 74 0.02 -3.60 -12.25
CA ASN A 74 -0.77 -2.38 -12.08
C ASN A 74 -1.07 -2.09 -10.60
N ALA A 75 -1.43 -3.10 -9.81
CA ALA A 75 -1.66 -2.95 -8.38
C ALA A 75 -0.40 -2.48 -7.64
N ALA A 76 0.75 -3.06 -7.96
CA ALA A 76 2.04 -2.62 -7.41
C ALA A 76 2.37 -1.17 -7.81
N LEU A 77 2.21 -0.81 -9.09
CA LEU A 77 2.43 0.55 -9.58
C LEU A 77 1.49 1.58 -8.93
N VAL A 78 0.23 1.22 -8.63
CA VAL A 78 -0.70 2.10 -7.90
C VAL A 78 -0.18 2.39 -6.48
N VAL A 79 0.27 1.38 -5.75
CA VAL A 79 0.83 1.55 -4.39
C VAL A 79 2.11 2.37 -4.41
N LEU A 80 3.05 2.06 -5.32
CA LEU A 80 4.29 2.80 -5.46
C LEU A 80 4.07 4.26 -5.93
N SER A 81 3.09 4.51 -6.79
CA SER A 81 2.74 5.88 -7.24
C SER A 81 2.16 6.72 -6.12
N ALA A 82 1.32 6.13 -5.27
CA ALA A 82 0.79 6.81 -4.09
C ALA A 82 1.90 7.10 -3.05
N ALA A 83 2.81 6.15 -2.81
CA ALA A 83 3.99 6.38 -2.00
C ALA A 83 4.89 7.50 -2.58
N TRP A 84 5.10 7.55 -3.90
CA TRP A 84 5.89 8.62 -4.52
C TRP A 84 5.21 10.00 -4.45
N ALA A 85 3.89 10.06 -4.33
CA ALA A 85 3.17 11.31 -4.11
C ALA A 85 3.45 11.90 -2.71
N GLU A 86 3.64 11.06 -1.70
CA GLU A 86 4.02 11.44 -0.33
C GLU A 86 5.51 11.83 -0.27
N GLU A 87 5.83 13.11 -0.09
CA GLU A 87 7.21 13.62 -0.13
C GLU A 87 8.13 12.94 0.91
N SER A 88 7.60 12.60 2.09
CA SER A 88 8.31 11.87 3.15
C SER A 88 8.69 10.43 2.78
N GLU A 89 8.01 9.82 1.81
CA GLU A 89 8.22 8.41 1.42
C GLU A 89 9.12 8.28 0.17
N ARG A 90 9.40 9.38 -0.54
CA ARG A 90 10.20 9.36 -1.78
C ARG A 90 11.61 8.83 -1.58
N ASP A 91 12.30 9.24 -0.52
CA ASP A 91 13.69 8.83 -0.29
C ASP A 91 13.79 7.36 0.15
N ARG A 92 12.80 6.86 0.91
CA ARG A 92 12.61 5.43 1.17
C ARG A 92 12.44 4.67 -0.14
N LEU A 93 11.52 5.10 -1.00
CA LEU A 93 11.27 4.43 -2.27
C LEU A 93 12.48 4.52 -3.24
N ARG A 94 13.28 5.60 -3.20
CA ARG A 94 14.56 5.67 -3.93
C ARG A 94 15.59 4.66 -3.45
N ALA A 95 15.69 4.43 -2.13
CA ALA A 95 16.58 3.43 -1.56
C ALA A 95 16.17 2.03 -2.05
N VAL A 96 14.90 1.67 -1.85
CA VAL A 96 14.30 0.41 -2.31
C VAL A 96 14.51 0.16 -3.81
N LEU A 97 14.26 1.16 -4.67
CA LEU A 97 14.47 1.05 -6.11
C LEU A 97 15.96 0.88 -6.50
N THR A 98 16.88 1.20 -5.61
CA THR A 98 18.32 0.98 -5.85
C THR A 98 18.71 -0.48 -5.55
N GLU A 99 18.04 -1.13 -4.60
CA GLU A 99 18.31 -2.51 -4.18
C GLU A 99 17.64 -3.58 -5.07
N THR A 100 16.59 -3.22 -5.81
CA THR A 100 15.87 -4.15 -6.70
C THR A 100 16.64 -4.62 -7.93
N LYS A 101 17.88 -4.15 -8.16
CA LYS A 101 18.74 -4.65 -9.26
C LYS A 101 19.37 -6.03 -9.04
N GLY A 102 19.21 -6.64 -7.87
CA GLY A 102 19.73 -7.99 -7.59
C GLY A 102 18.86 -9.08 -8.20
N LYS A 103 19.47 -10.03 -8.95
CA LYS A 103 18.78 -11.28 -9.34
C LYS A 103 18.42 -12.08 -8.09
N MET A 104 17.17 -12.00 -7.69
CA MET A 104 16.61 -12.72 -6.55
C MET A 104 15.94 -14.03 -6.99
N PRO A 105 15.75 -15.01 -6.08
CA PRO A 105 14.93 -16.18 -6.36
C PRO A 105 13.50 -15.76 -6.74
N VAL A 106 12.89 -16.55 -7.64
CA VAL A 106 11.51 -16.36 -8.13
C VAL A 106 10.58 -16.07 -6.96
N ILE A 107 10.01 -14.86 -6.91
CA ILE A 107 9.08 -14.49 -5.84
C ILE A 107 7.75 -15.20 -6.11
N GLU A 108 7.22 -15.87 -5.09
CA GLU A 108 5.91 -16.52 -5.22
C GLU A 108 4.82 -15.48 -5.48
N VAL A 109 4.08 -15.66 -6.58
CA VAL A 109 3.02 -14.75 -7.03
C VAL A 109 1.98 -14.48 -5.94
N GLY A 110 1.69 -15.47 -5.09
CA GLY A 110 0.80 -15.32 -3.93
C GLY A 110 1.30 -14.31 -2.90
N ILE A 111 2.61 -14.24 -2.64
CA ILE A 111 3.20 -13.25 -1.71
C ILE A 111 3.07 -11.84 -2.28
N ILE A 112 3.33 -11.66 -3.57
CA ILE A 112 3.15 -10.34 -4.23
C ILE A 112 1.67 -9.95 -4.27
N ALA A 113 0.75 -10.89 -4.50
CA ALA A 113 -0.69 -10.61 -4.47
C ALA A 113 -1.15 -10.15 -3.08
N ILE A 114 -0.69 -10.80 -2.00
CA ILE A 114 -0.95 -10.37 -0.62
C ILE A 114 -0.37 -8.97 -0.38
N ALA A 115 0.88 -8.71 -0.78
CA ALA A 115 1.53 -7.41 -0.63
C ALA A 115 0.80 -6.29 -1.40
N CYS A 116 0.34 -6.56 -2.62
CA CYS A 116 -0.47 -5.63 -3.42
C CYS A 116 -1.79 -5.32 -2.72
N MET A 117 -2.53 -6.35 -2.30
CA MET A 117 -3.80 -6.20 -1.59
C MET A 117 -3.63 -5.43 -0.27
N PHE A 118 -2.56 -5.71 0.48
CA PHE A 118 -2.25 -5.00 1.72
C PHE A 118 -1.88 -3.54 1.48
N GLY A 119 -1.04 -3.25 0.49
CA GLY A 119 -0.71 -1.88 0.09
C GLY A 119 -1.95 -1.08 -0.31
N MET A 120 -2.83 -1.67 -1.12
CA MET A 120 -4.10 -1.03 -1.51
C MET A 120 -5.07 -0.85 -0.33
N TYR A 121 -5.12 -1.80 0.61
CA TYR A 121 -5.84 -1.68 1.87
C TYR A 121 -5.32 -0.50 2.72
N LEU A 122 -3.99 -0.34 2.85
CA LEU A 122 -3.38 0.80 3.54
C LEU A 122 -3.72 2.14 2.89
N LEU A 123 -3.68 2.22 1.55
CA LEU A 123 -4.07 3.43 0.82
C LEU A 123 -5.53 3.82 1.09
N ALA A 124 -6.45 2.87 0.95
CA ALA A 124 -7.87 3.14 1.03
C ALA A 124 -8.35 3.43 2.47
N THR A 125 -7.71 2.84 3.49
CA THR A 125 -7.94 3.17 4.91
C THR A 125 -7.13 4.36 5.41
N ARG A 126 -6.16 4.85 4.61
CA ARG A 126 -5.07 5.76 5.03
C ARG A 126 -4.27 5.24 6.24
N GLY A 127 -4.36 3.96 6.56
CA GLY A 127 -3.88 3.41 7.83
C GLY A 127 -4.51 4.06 9.08
N ILE A 128 -5.72 4.62 8.99
CA ILE A 128 -6.42 5.21 10.13
C ILE A 128 -7.26 4.14 10.82
N ARG A 129 -7.26 4.15 12.16
CA ARG A 129 -8.17 3.32 12.95
C ARG A 129 -9.60 3.95 12.91
N ARG A 130 -10.28 4.39 13.97
CA ARG A 130 -11.51 5.24 13.86
C ARG A 130 -11.41 6.40 14.81
N HIS A 131 -11.55 7.62 14.34
CA HIS A 131 -11.34 8.79 15.18
C HIS A 131 -12.62 9.17 15.93
N GLU A 132 -12.66 8.91 17.23
CA GLU A 132 -13.77 9.27 18.11
C GLU A 132 -13.29 10.34 19.09
N LYS A 133 -13.80 11.57 18.95
CA LYS A 133 -13.50 12.71 19.82
C LYS A 133 -14.76 13.09 20.60
N THR A 134 -14.76 12.85 21.90
CA THR A 134 -15.92 13.07 22.76
C THR A 134 -15.62 14.19 23.74
N THR A 135 -16.32 15.31 23.58
CA THR A 135 -16.30 16.45 24.51
C THR A 135 -17.43 16.29 25.51
N THR A 136 -17.12 15.99 26.77
CA THR A 136 -18.12 15.84 27.84
C THR A 136 -18.12 17.06 28.75
N HIS A 137 -19.28 17.69 28.93
CA HIS A 137 -19.48 18.75 29.93
C HIS A 137 -19.76 18.12 31.30
N LYS A 138 -19.01 18.52 32.31
CA LYS A 138 -19.11 17.97 33.67
C LYS A 138 -20.04 18.81 34.57
N PRO A 139 -20.54 18.24 35.68
CA PRO A 139 -21.33 18.99 36.68
C PRO A 139 -20.57 20.13 37.38
N ASP A 140 -19.23 20.13 37.32
CA ASP A 140 -18.35 21.18 37.87
C ASP A 140 -18.18 22.38 36.91
N GLY A 141 -18.84 22.38 35.74
CA GLY A 141 -18.74 23.43 34.72
C GLY A 141 -17.52 23.32 33.80
N THR A 142 -16.70 22.26 33.94
CA THR A 142 -15.54 22.03 33.07
C THR A 142 -15.89 21.15 31.87
N PHE A 143 -15.17 21.35 30.76
CA PHE A 143 -15.21 20.46 29.61
C PHE A 143 -14.00 19.53 29.63
N VAL A 144 -14.21 18.25 29.34
CA VAL A 144 -13.13 17.28 29.16
C VAL A 144 -13.26 16.64 27.78
N GLU A 145 -12.18 16.70 27.01
CA GLU A 145 -12.04 15.93 25.77
C GLU A 145 -11.43 14.55 26.07
N ARG A 146 -11.95 13.53 25.40
CA ARG A 146 -11.29 12.24 25.21
C ARG A 146 -11.21 11.92 23.73
N GLU A 147 -10.09 11.33 23.34
CA GLU A 147 -9.76 10.96 21.98
C GLU A 147 -9.46 9.46 21.93
N LYS A 148 -10.00 8.77 20.92
CA LYS A 148 -9.84 7.32 20.72
C LYS A 148 -9.68 7.01 19.23
N THR A 149 -8.84 6.03 18.90
CA THR A 149 -8.54 5.63 17.52
C THR A 149 -8.76 4.11 17.31
N GLU A 150 -9.91 3.66 16.80
CA GLU A 150 -10.34 2.21 16.72
C GLU A 150 -11.04 1.74 15.40
N TYR A 151 -10.28 1.28 14.37
CA TYR A 151 -10.60 0.75 13.01
C TYR A 151 -11.78 1.28 12.14
N VAL A 152 -11.52 1.57 10.84
CA VAL A 152 -12.58 1.63 9.80
C VAL A 152 -12.56 0.42 8.86
N ASN A 153 -13.74 -0.17 8.68
CA ASN A 153 -14.08 -1.29 7.82
C ASN A 153 -13.67 -1.06 6.33
N PRO A 154 -12.74 -1.86 5.77
CA PRO A 154 -12.28 -1.77 4.38
C PRO A 154 -13.17 -2.52 3.36
N ALA A 155 -14.31 -3.08 3.72
CA ALA A 155 -15.12 -3.88 2.79
C ALA A 155 -15.52 -3.11 1.50
N ASP A 156 -15.89 -1.83 1.62
CA ASP A 156 -16.23 -0.97 0.48
C ASP A 156 -14.99 -0.52 -0.31
N ALA A 157 -13.87 -0.31 0.40
CA ALA A 157 -12.58 0.01 -0.21
C ALA A 157 -12.07 -1.14 -1.08
N LEU A 158 -12.01 -2.36 -0.51
CA LEU A 158 -11.59 -3.58 -1.21
C LEU A 158 -12.56 -3.91 -2.36
N GLY A 159 -13.87 -3.73 -2.17
CA GLY A 159 -14.85 -3.86 -3.25
C GLY A 159 -14.58 -2.89 -4.41
N SER A 160 -14.38 -1.61 -4.11
CA SER A 160 -14.06 -0.58 -5.12
C SER A 160 -12.75 -0.86 -5.87
N ILE A 161 -11.75 -1.40 -5.17
CA ILE A 161 -10.47 -1.82 -5.73
C ILE A 161 -10.63 -3.03 -6.66
N VAL A 162 -11.37 -4.06 -6.24
CA VAL A 162 -11.67 -5.24 -7.08
C VAL A 162 -12.48 -4.85 -8.32
N ASP A 163 -13.45 -3.95 -8.20
CA ASP A 163 -14.24 -3.47 -9.33
C ASP A 163 -13.42 -2.61 -10.32
N LEU A 164 -12.40 -1.88 -9.85
CA LEU A 164 -11.44 -1.17 -10.70
C LEU A 164 -10.69 -2.15 -11.64
N PHE A 165 -10.20 -3.27 -11.10
CA PHE A 165 -9.51 -4.29 -11.91
C PHE A 165 -10.48 -5.01 -12.87
N ARG A 166 -11.74 -5.22 -12.47
CA ARG A 166 -12.76 -5.80 -13.37
C ARG A 166 -13.16 -4.91 -14.53
N GLN A 167 -13.05 -3.59 -14.42
CA GLN A 167 -13.41 -2.66 -15.50
C GLN A 167 -12.35 -2.56 -16.62
N GLN A 168 -11.07 -2.85 -16.34
CA GLN A 168 -10.01 -2.82 -17.37
C GLN A 168 -9.97 -4.07 -18.28
N GLY A 169 -10.79 -5.09 -18.00
CA GLY A 169 -10.87 -6.35 -18.76
C GLY A 169 -12.03 -6.44 -19.76
N ARG A 170 -12.61 -5.31 -20.21
CA ARG A 170 -13.77 -5.26 -21.11
C ARG A 170 -13.54 -4.43 -22.37
#